data_AF-A0A3C1PBW7-F1
#
_entry.id   AF-A0A3C1PBW7-F1
#
_cell.length_a   1.000
_cell.length_b   1.000
_cell.length_c   1.000
_cell.angle_alpha   90.00
_cell.angle_beta   90.00
_cell.angle_gamma   90.00
#
_symmetry.space_group_name_H-M   'P 1'
#
loop_
_entity.id
_entity.type
_entity.pdbx_description
1 polymer ?
#
loop_
_entity_poly.entity_id
_entity_poly.type
_entity_poly.pdbx_seq_one_letter_code
_entity_poly.pdbx_strand_id
1 'polypeptide(L)' 'MRTESFKVLQTFGLEYPNYKMLAQAKSGNRYIVWYPDSLGVDVGQEVLIDFNDDSWRTIDNPRNGRKSDIAKVSKVN' A
#
# COMPACT_ATOMS: atom_id res chain seq x y z
N MET A 1 -14.06 10.29 0.24
CA MET A 1 -13.33 9.03 -0.04
C MET A 1 -12.84 9.06 -1.47
N ARG A 2 -11.53 8.89 -1.67
CA ARG A 2 -10.89 8.79 -2.98
C ARG A 2 -10.06 7.51 -3.03
N THR A 3 -10.00 6.88 -4.20
CA THR A 3 -9.14 5.72 -4.46
C THR A 3 -8.09 6.12 -5.48
N GLU A 4 -6.83 5.81 -5.23
CA GLU A 4 -5.74 6.02 -6.18
C GLU A 4 -4.91 4.76 -6.37
N SER A 5 -4.41 4.55 -7.59
CA SER A 5 -3.50 3.44 -7.92
C SER A 5 -2.06 3.79 -7.58
N PHE A 6 -1.37 2.85 -6.93
CA PHE A 6 0.02 2.94 -6.54
C PHE A 6 0.81 1.77 -7.11
N LYS A 7 1.97 2.06 -7.71
CA LYS A 7 2.90 1.02 -8.16
C LYS A 7 3.73 0.51 -6.99
N VAL A 8 3.73 -0.79 -6.75
CA VAL A 8 4.59 -1.45 -5.77
C VAL A 8 6.02 -1.46 -6.30
N LEU A 9 6.93 -0.80 -5.59
CA LEU A 9 8.34 -0.72 -5.94
C LEU A 9 9.19 -1.76 -5.21
N GLN A 10 8.80 -2.10 -3.98
CA GLN A 10 9.50 -3.09 -3.16
C GLN A 10 8.54 -3.70 -2.14
N THR A 11 8.70 -4.98 -1.87
CA THR A 11 8.06 -5.67 -0.74
C THR A 11 9.12 -6.05 0.27
N PHE A 12 8.84 -5.87 1.56
CA PHE A 12 9.78 -6.19 2.65
C PHE A 12 9.36 -7.44 3.42
N GLY A 13 8.18 -7.99 3.13
CA GLY A 13 7.60 -9.10 3.90
C GLY A 13 6.99 -8.63 5.22
N LEU A 14 6.88 -9.57 6.16
CA LEU A 14 6.33 -9.35 7.50
C LEU A 14 7.40 -8.74 8.42
N GLU A 15 7.22 -7.48 8.80
CA GLU A 15 7.91 -6.80 9.90
C GLU A 15 6.96 -6.79 11.10
N TYR A 16 6.98 -7.88 11.89
CA TYR A 16 5.94 -8.17 12.89
C TYR A 16 5.58 -6.92 13.74
N PRO A 17 4.29 -6.55 13.83
CA PRO A 17 3.12 -7.34 13.41
C PRO A 17 2.61 -7.07 11.99
N ASN A 18 3.26 -6.22 11.19
CA ASN A 18 2.72 -5.74 9.91
C ASN A 18 3.54 -6.18 8.71
N TYR A 19 2.89 -6.46 7.59
CA TYR A 19 3.55 -6.45 6.29
C TYR A 19 3.94 -5.03 5.90
N LYS A 20 4.96 -4.93 5.05
CA LYS A 20 5.51 -3.65 4.62
C LYS A 20 5.85 -3.65 3.14
N MET A 21 5.51 -2.54 2.47
CA MET A 21 5.86 -2.29 1.07
C MET A 21 6.29 -0.85 0.83
N LEU A 22 7.09 -0.62 -0.20
CA LEU A 22 7.33 0.69 -0.80
C LEU A 22 6.42 0.82 -2.03
N ALA A 23 5.59 1.85 -2.07
CA ALA A 23 4.66 2.11 -3.15
C ALA A 23 4.81 3.54 -3.68
N GLN A 24 4.54 3.75 -4.96
CA GLN A 24 4.67 5.04 -5.63
C GLN A 24 3.33 5.48 -6.22
N ALA A 25 2.92 6.71 -5.87
CA ALA A 25 1.75 7.37 -6.44
C ALA A 25 2.00 7.79 -7.89
N LYS A 26 0.94 8.11 -8.63
CA LYS A 26 1.07 8.68 -10.00
C LYS A 26 1.82 10.00 -10.02
N SER A 27 1.74 10.76 -8.93
CA SER A 27 2.52 12.00 -8.74
C SER A 27 4.04 11.80 -8.63
N GLY A 28 4.52 10.56 -8.57
CA GLY A 28 5.93 10.22 -8.38
C GLY A 28 6.35 10.13 -6.90
N ASN A 29 5.54 10.64 -5.98
CA ASN A 29 5.76 10.53 -4.53
C ASN A 29 5.81 9.04 -4.10
N ARG A 30 6.74 8.73 -3.20
CA ARG A 30 6.96 7.37 -2.69
C ARG A 30 6.59 7.28 -1.22
N TYR A 31 6.05 6.15 -0.83
CA TYR A 31 5.54 5.90 0.51
C TYR A 31 5.89 4.49 0.96
N ILE A 32 6.39 4.37 2.18
CA ILE A 32 6.39 3.09 2.89
C ILE A 32 5.03 2.93 3.55
N VAL A 33 4.39 1.79 3.30
CA VAL A 33 3.05 1.46 3.78
C VAL A 33 3.14 0.17 4.60
N TRP A 34 2.57 0.19 5.80
CA TRP A 34 2.46 -0.97 6.68
C TRP A 34 0.99 -1.38 6.81
N TYR A 35 0.74 -2.68 6.76
CA TYR A 35 -0.60 -3.26 6.77
C TYR A 35 -0.59 -4.65 7.44
N PRO A 36 -1.63 -5.04 8.19
CA PRO A 36 -1.60 -6.24 9.02
C PRO A 36 -1.82 -7.54 8.24
N ASP A 37 -2.62 -7.54 7.16
CA ASP A 37 -3.04 -8.76 6.47
C ASP A 37 -2.21 -9.04 5.21
N SER A 38 -1.94 -10.31 4.93
CA SER A 38 -1.17 -10.69 3.74
C SER A 38 -1.94 -10.45 2.44
N LEU A 39 -1.54 -9.44 1.68
CA LEU A 39 -2.15 -9.06 0.40
C LEU A 39 -1.64 -9.84 -0.82
N GLY A 40 -0.54 -10.60 -0.69
CA GLY A 40 0.08 -11.30 -1.83
C GLY A 40 0.48 -10.35 -2.96
N VAL A 41 1.11 -9.22 -2.60
CA VAL A 41 1.57 -8.19 -3.55
C VAL A 41 2.97 -8.54 -4.04
N ASP A 42 3.21 -8.34 -5.34
CA ASP A 42 4.54 -8.49 -5.96
C ASP A 42 5.06 -7.14 -6.46
N VAL A 43 6.39 -7.02 -6.57
CA VAL A 43 7.03 -5.85 -7.15
C VAL A 43 6.57 -5.63 -8.59
N GLY A 44 6.25 -4.39 -8.94
CA GLY A 44 5.77 -3.99 -10.25
C GLY A 44 4.25 -4.00 -10.40
N GLN A 45 3.50 -4.62 -9.47
CA GLN A 45 2.04 -4.58 -9.47
C GLN A 45 1.50 -3.20 -9.09
N GLU A 46 0.25 -2.97 -9.46
CA GLU A 46 -0.53 -1.87 -8.93
C GLU A 46 -1.43 -2.35 -7.78
N VAL A 47 -1.52 -1.54 -6.74
CA VAL A 47 -2.50 -1.67 -5.66
C VAL A 47 -3.37 -0.43 -5.63
N LEU A 48 -4.63 -0.60 -5.25
CA LEU A 48 -5.55 0.50 -5.04
C LEU A 48 -5.54 0.88 -3.58
N ILE A 49 -5.39 2.15 -3.27
CA ILE A 49 -5.40 2.64 -1.91
C ILE A 49 -6.54 3.63 -1.74
N ASP A 50 -7.31 3.46 -0.66
CA ASP A 50 -8.39 4.36 -0.29
C ASP A 50 -7.94 5.38 0.75
N PHE A 51 -8.33 6.63 0.54
CA PHE A 51 -8.02 7.76 1.41
C PHE A 51 -9.26 8.58 1.72
N ASN A 52 -9.31 9.08 2.94
CA ASN A 52 -10.22 10.14 3.37
C ASN A 52 -9.38 11.34 3.78
N ASP A 53 -9.35 12.36 2.92
CA ASP A 53 -8.47 13.53 3.03
C ASP A 53 -6.99 13.10 3.09
N ASP A 54 -6.40 13.16 4.28
CA ASP A 54 -5.02 12.72 4.59
C ASP A 54 -4.96 11.38 5.35
N SER A 55 -6.10 10.78 5.66
CA SER A 55 -6.19 9.48 6.33
C SER A 55 -6.16 8.35 5.31
N TRP A 56 -5.08 7.58 5.31
CA TRP A 56 -4.93 6.33 4.56
C TRP A 56 -5.76 5.24 5.25
N ARG A 57 -6.59 4.52 4.49
CA ARG A 57 -7.60 3.59 5.05
C ARG A 57 -7.29 2.15 4.73
N THR A 58 -7.38 1.79 3.45
CA THR A 58 -7.33 0.40 2.98
C THR A 58 -6.46 0.28 1.75
N ILE A 59 -5.90 -0.92 1.58
CA ILE A 59 -5.19 -1.36 0.37
C ILE A 59 -6.01 -2.49 -0.24
N ASP A 60 -6.24 -2.46 -1.53
CA ASP A 60 -6.84 -3.51 -2.33
C ASP A 60 -5.83 -3.98 -3.39
N ASN A 61 -5.60 -5.29 -3.46
CA ASN A 61 -4.85 -5.92 -4.52
C ASN A 61 -5.81 -6.42 -5.61
N PRO A 62 -6.01 -5.67 -6.71
CA PRO A 62 -6.98 -6.02 -7.75
C PRO A 62 -6.66 -7.34 -8.46
N ARG A 63 -5.42 -7.85 -8.37
CA ARG A 63 -5.02 -9.13 -8.97
C ARG A 63 -5.71 -10.32 -8.31
N ASN A 64 -5.94 -10.25 -7.00
CA ASN A 64 -6.46 -11.38 -6.22
C ASN A 64 -7.66 -11.02 -5.31
N GLY A 65 -8.09 -9.75 -5.31
CA GLY A 65 -9.23 -9.26 -4.53
C GLY A 65 -8.99 -9.17 -3.03
N ARG A 66 -7.75 -9.38 -2.55
CA ARG A 66 -7.42 -9.27 -1.13
C ARG A 66 -7.34 -7.81 -0.71
N LYS A 67 -7.78 -7.55 0.52
CA LYS A 67 -7.79 -6.22 1.12
C LYS A 67 -7.22 -6.25 2.53
N SER A 68 -6.69 -5.13 2.98
CA SER A 68 -6.19 -4.94 4.35
C SER A 68 -6.29 -3.47 4.73
N ASP A 69 -6.45 -3.21 6.03
CA ASP A 69 -6.34 -1.87 6.59
C ASP A 69 -4.90 -1.36 6.51
N ILE A 70 -4.73 -0.05 6.61
CA ILE A 70 -3.43 0.59 6.66
C ILE A 70 -3.11 0.96 8.10
N ALA A 71 -2.07 0.33 8.65
CA ALA A 71 -1.62 0.58 10.00
C ALA A 71 -0.77 1.86 10.11
N LYS A 72 0.07 2.11 9.10
CA LYS A 72 0.99 3.25 9.09
C LYS A 72 1.42 3.60 7.66
N VAL A 73 1.74 4.87 7.45
CA VAL A 73 2.36 5.36 6.22
C VAL A 73 3.48 6.34 6.53
N SER A 74 4.54 6.32 5.72
CA SER A 74 5.62 7.29 5.79
C SER A 74 6.05 7.67 4.37
N LYS A 75 6.04 8.97 4.07
CA LYS A 75 6.55 9.48 2.79
C LYS A 75 8.08 9.36 2.75
N VAL A 76 8.62 8.95 1.61
CA VAL A 76 10.06 8.84 1.36
C VAL A 76 10.47 9.91 0.34
N ASN A 77 11.61 10.55 0.60
CA ASN A 77 12.23 11.51 -0.32
C ASN A 77 13.08 10.80 -1.38
#